data_AF-A0A6P0VE40-F1
#
_entry.id   AF-A0A6P0VE40-F1
#
_cell.length_a   1.000
_cell.length_b   1.000
_cell.length_c   1.000
_cell.angle_alpha   90.00
_cell.angle_beta   90.00
_cell.angle_gamma   90.00
#
_symmetry.space_group_name_H-M   'P 1'
#
loop_
_entity.id
_entity.type
_entity.pdbx_description
1 polymer ?
#
loop_
_entity_poly.entity_id
_entity_poly.type
_entity_poly.pdbx_seq_one_letter_code
_entity_poly.pdbx_strand_id
1 'polypeptide(L)'
;MQTPEPIQSEITNFPRQLDIATICVYGLSILSAGLFLFLPLVNLLSPSPWQRSMGSIHGIATLLAVVVIAYAGHLAFPLMRGVSKILPQMRTLVFWSTCLSFLAIASGNWVYMRYRAPLGGARAWLRENTPLVHYIFMEYHEFTVLFTFPLGVACTWILWKYGDSILEKQNRPVLTATCLGLMAIMFFAIGGLVSGLNVARMHTL
;
A
#
# COMPACT_ATOMS: atom_id res chain seq x y z
N MET A 1 -30.83 -69.22 -13.91
CA MET A 1 -30.87 -68.30 -12.75
C MET A 1 -30.28 -66.98 -13.24
N GLN A 2 -31.14 -66.00 -13.53
CA GLN A 2 -30.74 -64.72 -14.13
C GLN A 2 -30.25 -63.81 -12.99
N THR A 3 -28.99 -63.39 -13.03
CA THR A 3 -28.43 -62.40 -12.09
C THR A 3 -29.08 -61.04 -12.34
N PRO A 4 -29.59 -60.34 -11.31
CA PRO A 4 -30.15 -59.00 -11.50
C PRO A 4 -29.04 -58.01 -11.87
N GLU A 5 -29.29 -57.17 -12.87
CA GLU A 5 -28.37 -56.09 -13.22
C GLU A 5 -28.27 -55.07 -12.09
N PRO A 6 -27.08 -54.48 -11.85
CA PRO A 6 -26.93 -53.42 -10.87
C PRO A 6 -27.67 -52.17 -11.36
N ILE A 7 -28.64 -51.71 -10.55
CA ILE A 7 -29.28 -50.41 -10.71
C ILE A 7 -28.18 -49.35 -10.66
N GLN A 8 -27.84 -48.75 -11.81
CA GLN A 8 -27.04 -47.54 -11.85
C GLN A 8 -27.82 -46.47 -11.10
N SER A 9 -27.33 -46.12 -9.91
CA SER A 9 -27.76 -44.89 -9.26
C SER A 9 -27.43 -43.75 -10.20
N GLU A 10 -28.47 -43.08 -10.73
CA GLU A 10 -28.31 -41.80 -11.37
C GLU A 10 -27.66 -40.87 -10.36
N ILE A 11 -26.35 -40.69 -10.48
CA ILE A 11 -25.64 -39.58 -9.87
C ILE A 11 -26.28 -38.36 -10.49
N THR A 12 -27.22 -37.76 -9.76
CA THR A 12 -27.77 -36.46 -10.07
C THR A 12 -26.59 -35.51 -10.19
N ASN A 13 -26.20 -35.23 -11.43
CA ASN A 13 -25.27 -34.17 -11.75
C ASN A 13 -25.96 -32.86 -11.38
N PHE A 14 -25.88 -32.50 -10.09
CA PHE A 14 -26.24 -31.17 -9.62
C PHE A 14 -25.51 -30.18 -10.54
N PRO A 15 -26.23 -29.25 -11.18
CA PRO A 15 -25.60 -28.30 -12.07
C PRO A 15 -24.52 -27.58 -11.27
N ARG A 16 -23.29 -27.57 -11.82
CA ARG A 16 -22.13 -26.85 -11.27
C ARG A 16 -22.56 -25.44 -10.92
N GLN A 17 -22.85 -25.21 -9.64
CA GLN A 17 -22.43 -24.05 -8.89
C GLN A 17 -21.02 -23.70 -9.38
N LEU A 18 -20.90 -22.88 -10.43
CA LEU A 18 -19.87 -21.85 -10.38
C LEU A 18 -20.23 -21.08 -9.11
N ASP A 19 -19.50 -21.47 -8.09
CA ASP A 19 -19.91 -21.53 -6.70
C ASP A 19 -20.42 -20.16 -6.24
N ILE A 20 -21.65 -20.09 -5.74
CA ILE A 20 -22.23 -18.83 -5.24
C ILE A 20 -21.24 -18.16 -4.29
N ALA A 21 -20.50 -18.95 -3.51
CA ALA A 21 -19.42 -18.45 -2.67
C ALA A 21 -18.30 -17.77 -3.48
N THR A 22 -17.87 -18.33 -4.61
CA THR A 22 -16.87 -17.72 -5.50
C THR A 22 -17.37 -16.37 -6.06
N ILE A 23 -18.63 -16.29 -6.51
CA ILE A 23 -19.22 -15.03 -6.98
C ILE A 23 -19.28 -14.01 -5.85
N CYS A 24 -19.74 -14.41 -4.66
CA CYS A 24 -19.77 -13.54 -3.48
C CYS A 24 -18.39 -13.06 -3.07
N VAL A 25 -17.37 -13.93 -3.08
CA VAL A 25 -15.99 -13.59 -2.73
C VAL A 25 -15.42 -12.57 -3.72
N TYR A 26 -15.56 -12.80 -5.03
CA TYR A 26 -15.09 -11.84 -6.02
C TYR A 26 -15.86 -10.52 -5.96
N GLY A 27 -17.19 -10.58 -5.82
CA GLY A 27 -18.03 -9.39 -5.68
C GLY A 27 -17.65 -8.54 -4.47
N LEU A 28 -17.50 -9.17 -3.29
CA LEU A 28 -17.06 -8.50 -2.06
C LEU A 28 -15.64 -7.96 -2.19
N SER A 29 -14.73 -8.69 -2.84
CA SER A 29 -13.34 -8.25 -3.05
C SER A 29 -13.27 -7.02 -3.95
N ILE A 30 -14.02 -7.01 -5.06
CA ILE A 30 -14.09 -5.88 -5.99
C ILE A 30 -14.72 -4.67 -5.29
N LEU A 31 -15.82 -4.87 -4.57
CA LEU A 31 -16.47 -3.80 -3.82
C LEU A 31 -15.53 -3.21 -2.76
N SER A 32 -14.85 -4.06 -2.00
CA SER A 32 -13.90 -3.64 -0.96
C SER A 32 -12.72 -2.88 -1.56
N ALA A 33 -12.14 -3.39 -2.66
CA ALA A 33 -11.07 -2.71 -3.38
C ALA A 33 -11.54 -1.36 -3.94
N GLY A 34 -12.74 -1.31 -4.52
CA GLY A 34 -13.35 -0.06 -4.99
C GLY A 34 -13.50 0.94 -3.85
N LEU A 35 -14.19 0.57 -2.77
CA LEU A 35 -14.37 1.44 -1.60
C LEU A 35 -13.04 1.94 -1.04
N PHE A 36 -12.03 1.07 -0.96
CA PHE A 36 -10.69 1.44 -0.54
C PHE A 36 -10.04 2.46 -1.48
N LEU A 37 -10.07 2.22 -2.79
CA LEU A 37 -9.51 3.10 -3.82
C LEU A 37 -10.20 4.48 -3.88
N PHE A 38 -11.48 4.55 -3.48
CA PHE A 38 -12.26 5.79 -3.45
C PHE A 38 -12.22 6.54 -2.11
N LEU A 39 -11.55 6.01 -1.07
CA LEU A 39 -11.42 6.67 0.23
C LEU A 39 -10.99 8.15 0.14
N PRO A 40 -9.99 8.53 -0.69
CA PRO A 40 -9.57 9.92 -0.78
C PRO A 40 -10.63 10.87 -1.32
N LEU A 41 -11.58 10.37 -2.13
CA LEU A 41 -12.64 11.22 -2.69
C LEU A 41 -13.62 11.71 -1.63
N VAL A 42 -13.67 11.06 -0.45
CA VAL A 42 -14.44 11.57 0.69
C VAL A 42 -13.97 12.97 1.10
N ASN A 43 -12.71 13.33 0.87
CA ASN A 43 -12.21 14.67 1.15
C ASN A 43 -12.92 15.75 0.32
N LEU A 44 -13.48 15.42 -0.85
CA LEU A 44 -14.28 16.36 -1.67
C LEU A 44 -15.55 16.82 -0.96
N LEU A 45 -16.03 16.07 0.03
CA LEU A 45 -17.19 16.41 0.86
C LEU A 45 -16.84 17.29 2.06
N SER A 46 -15.55 17.59 2.28
CA SER A 46 -15.12 18.38 3.44
C SER A 46 -15.63 19.83 3.35
N PRO A 47 -16.11 20.42 4.46
CA PRO A 47 -16.44 21.85 4.47
C PRO A 47 -15.20 22.73 4.22
N SER A 48 -14.01 22.28 4.63
CA SER A 48 -12.75 22.99 4.45
C SER A 48 -12.30 22.98 2.98
N PRO A 49 -12.15 24.15 2.31
CA PRO A 49 -11.63 24.21 0.94
C PRO A 49 -10.23 23.59 0.82
N TRP A 50 -9.40 23.77 1.85
CA TRP A 50 -8.05 23.21 1.92
C TRP A 50 -8.08 21.69 1.94
N GLN A 51 -8.95 21.09 2.77
CA GLN A 51 -9.08 19.64 2.84
C GLN A 51 -9.66 19.08 1.55
N ARG A 52 -10.61 19.79 0.91
CA ARG A 52 -11.17 19.40 -0.40
C ARG A 52 -10.10 19.30 -1.48
N SER A 53 -9.20 20.27 -1.59
CA SER A 53 -8.15 20.24 -2.61
C SER A 53 -6.97 19.40 -2.15
N MET A 54 -6.24 19.86 -1.13
CA MET A 54 -4.97 19.28 -0.71
C MET A 54 -5.14 17.92 -0.06
N GLY A 55 -6.20 17.72 0.73
CA GLY A 55 -6.54 16.42 1.30
C GLY A 55 -6.85 15.39 0.22
N SER A 56 -7.57 15.77 -0.84
CA SER A 56 -7.83 14.89 -1.99
C SER A 56 -6.56 14.56 -2.77
N ILE A 57 -5.75 15.57 -3.12
CA ILE A 57 -4.49 15.39 -3.86
C ILE A 57 -3.54 14.47 -3.08
N HIS A 58 -3.31 14.77 -1.81
CA HIS A 58 -2.43 13.97 -0.96
C HIS A 58 -3.01 12.57 -0.71
N GLY A 59 -4.32 12.46 -0.46
CA GLY A 59 -4.98 11.18 -0.25
C GLY A 59 -4.89 10.27 -1.48
N ILE A 60 -5.05 10.81 -2.69
CA ILE A 60 -4.89 10.04 -3.93
C ILE A 60 -3.42 9.62 -4.11
N ALA A 61 -2.48 10.55 -3.94
CA ALA A 61 -1.05 10.28 -4.10
C ALA A 61 -0.57 9.19 -3.10
N THR A 62 -0.95 9.31 -1.83
CA THR A 62 -0.59 8.33 -0.79
C THR A 62 -1.24 6.98 -1.03
N LEU A 63 -2.51 6.92 -1.42
CA LEU A 63 -3.19 5.66 -1.68
C LEU A 63 -2.57 4.91 -2.86
N LEU A 64 -2.31 5.61 -3.97
CA LEU A 64 -1.63 5.03 -5.12
C LEU A 64 -0.22 4.54 -4.74
N ALA A 65 0.54 5.34 -3.99
CA ALA A 65 1.85 4.94 -3.50
C ALA A 65 1.76 3.66 -2.65
N VAL A 66 0.84 3.59 -1.69
CA VAL A 66 0.69 2.45 -0.79
C VAL A 66 0.31 1.19 -1.54
N VAL A 67 -0.63 1.26 -2.49
CA VAL A 67 -1.04 0.09 -3.30
C VAL A 67 0.14 -0.46 -4.09
N VAL A 68 0.87 0.40 -4.81
CA VAL A 68 1.99 -0.03 -5.65
C VAL A 68 3.17 -0.51 -4.80
N ILE A 69 3.51 0.20 -3.72
CA ILE A 69 4.57 -0.17 -2.78
C ILE A 69 4.24 -1.50 -2.09
N ALA A 70 3.01 -1.69 -1.62
CA ALA A 70 2.60 -2.92 -0.96
C ALA A 70 2.70 -4.11 -1.92
N TYR A 71 2.30 -3.91 -3.18
CA TYR A 71 2.44 -4.96 -4.19
C TYR A 71 3.91 -5.27 -4.52
N ALA A 72 4.76 -4.24 -4.70
CA ALA A 72 6.20 -4.43 -4.92
C ALA A 72 6.89 -5.13 -3.73
N GLY A 73 6.59 -4.71 -2.49
CA GLY A 73 7.09 -5.34 -1.28
C GLY A 73 6.61 -6.79 -1.14
N HIS A 74 5.36 -7.08 -1.51
CA HIS A 74 4.85 -8.45 -1.50
C HIS A 74 5.53 -9.34 -2.56
N LEU A 75 5.85 -8.81 -3.75
CA LEU A 75 6.62 -9.54 -4.76
C LEU A 75 8.08 -9.80 -4.34
N ALA A 76 8.60 -9.12 -3.32
CA ALA A 76 9.96 -9.34 -2.85
C ALA A 76 10.12 -10.74 -2.23
N PHE A 77 9.08 -11.27 -1.59
CA PHE A 77 9.08 -12.62 -1.01
C PHE A 77 9.32 -13.73 -2.06
N PRO A 78 8.54 -13.85 -3.15
CA PRO A 78 8.81 -14.83 -4.18
C PRO A 78 10.14 -14.59 -4.91
N LEU A 79 10.58 -13.33 -5.07
CA LEU A 79 11.86 -13.02 -5.71
C LEU A 79 13.04 -13.55 -4.88
N MET A 80 13.02 -13.36 -3.55
CA MET A 80 14.01 -13.96 -2.64
C MET A 80 14.00 -15.50 -2.67
N ARG A 81 12.84 -16.11 -2.93
CA ARG A 81 12.68 -17.56 -3.07
C ARG A 81 13.11 -18.09 -4.45
N GLY A 82 13.66 -17.23 -5.31
CA GLY A 82 14.22 -17.62 -6.61
C GLY A 82 13.24 -17.58 -7.77
N VAL A 83 12.05 -16.98 -7.61
CA VAL A 83 11.12 -16.78 -8.72
C VAL A 83 11.65 -15.63 -9.59
N SER A 84 12.52 -15.93 -10.54
CA SER A 84 13.21 -14.92 -11.37
C SER A 84 12.30 -14.21 -12.38
N LYS A 85 11.24 -14.88 -12.86
CA LYS A 85 10.32 -14.36 -13.89
C LYS A 85 9.62 -13.05 -13.51
N ILE A 86 9.56 -12.72 -12.22
CA ILE A 86 8.93 -11.48 -11.74
C ILE A 86 9.90 -10.29 -11.69
N LEU A 87 11.19 -10.48 -11.96
CA LEU A 87 12.19 -9.42 -11.87
C LEU A 87 11.92 -8.23 -12.80
N PRO A 88 11.52 -8.39 -14.08
CA PRO A 88 11.17 -7.25 -14.94
C PRO A 88 9.99 -6.46 -14.39
N GLN A 89 8.95 -7.16 -13.92
CA GLN A 89 7.79 -6.53 -13.29
C GLN A 89 8.18 -5.78 -12.00
N MET A 90 9.04 -6.39 -11.17
CA MET A 90 9.57 -5.77 -9.96
C MET A 90 10.29 -4.45 -10.27
N ARG A 91 11.16 -4.43 -11.28
CA ARG A 91 11.89 -3.21 -11.69
C ARG A 91 10.96 -2.05 -12.04
N THR A 92 9.89 -2.35 -12.78
CA THR A 92 8.87 -1.36 -13.17
C THR A 92 8.06 -0.89 -11.97
N LEU A 93 7.59 -1.82 -11.13
CA LEU A 93 6.80 -1.48 -9.94
C LEU A 93 7.58 -0.66 -8.93
N VAL A 94 8.86 -0.99 -8.69
CA VAL A 94 9.71 -0.27 -7.75
C VAL A 94 10.05 1.13 -8.27
N PHE A 95 10.27 1.29 -9.59
CA PHE A 95 10.40 2.61 -10.19
C PHE A 95 9.15 3.48 -9.94
N TRP A 96 7.96 2.95 -10.25
CA TRP A 96 6.70 3.69 -10.01
C TRP A 96 6.42 3.92 -8.53
N SER A 97 6.77 2.96 -7.66
CA SER A 97 6.70 3.10 -6.20
C SER A 97 7.50 4.30 -5.73
N THR A 98 8.72 4.48 -6.24
CA THR A 98 9.60 5.60 -5.90
C THR A 98 9.03 6.94 -6.38
N CYS A 99 8.52 7.00 -7.61
CA CYS A 99 7.87 8.22 -8.14
C CYS A 99 6.61 8.59 -7.33
N LEU A 100 5.76 7.62 -7.01
CA LEU A 100 4.54 7.85 -6.24
C LEU A 100 4.85 8.22 -4.78
N SER A 101 5.86 7.60 -4.17
CA SER A 101 6.37 7.99 -2.84
C SER A 101 6.83 9.44 -2.83
N PHE A 102 7.58 9.88 -3.85
CA PHE A 102 7.97 11.28 -3.99
C PHE A 102 6.75 12.22 -4.05
N LEU A 103 5.75 11.90 -4.88
CA LEU A 103 4.53 12.69 -4.99
C LEU A 103 3.73 12.72 -3.67
N ALA A 104 3.66 11.59 -2.97
CA ALA A 104 3.01 11.48 -1.66
C ALA A 104 3.72 12.34 -0.60
N ILE A 105 5.06 12.34 -0.57
CA ILE A 105 5.84 13.17 0.35
C ILE A 105 5.73 14.65 -0.01
N ALA A 106 5.86 15.01 -1.29
CA ALA A 106 5.73 16.38 -1.75
C ALA A 106 4.35 16.96 -1.41
N SER A 107 3.28 16.20 -1.66
CA SER A 107 1.92 16.60 -1.29
C SER A 107 1.68 16.57 0.23
N GLY A 108 2.32 15.64 0.94
CA GLY A 108 2.26 15.54 2.40
C GLY A 108 2.87 16.75 3.08
N ASN A 109 3.94 17.33 2.53
CA ASN A 109 4.51 18.58 3.02
C ASN A 109 3.53 19.74 2.97
N TRP A 110 2.66 19.80 1.96
CA TRP A 110 1.60 20.82 1.92
C TRP A 110 0.61 20.62 3.07
N VAL A 111 0.10 19.40 3.25
CA VAL A 111 -0.80 19.07 4.39
C VAL A 111 -0.12 19.36 5.73
N TYR A 112 1.18 19.09 5.83
CA TYR A 112 1.99 19.37 7.01
C TYR A 112 2.10 20.86 7.34
N MET A 113 2.15 21.74 6.34
CA MET A 113 2.12 23.19 6.59
C MET A 113 0.83 23.62 7.30
N ARG A 114 -0.31 23.05 6.90
CA ARG A 114 -1.61 23.29 7.56
C ARG A 114 -1.65 22.69 8.96
N TYR A 115 -1.11 21.48 9.12
CA TYR A 115 -0.95 20.83 10.43
C TYR A 115 -0.19 21.73 11.42
N ARG A 116 0.87 22.39 10.96
CA ARG A 116 1.75 23.25 11.75
C ARG A 116 1.33 24.72 11.80
N ALA A 117 0.17 25.09 11.26
CA ALA A 117 -0.29 26.47 11.30
C ALA A 117 -0.37 26.98 12.75
N PRO A 118 0.14 28.20 13.05
CA PRO A 118 0.22 28.71 14.42
C PRO A 118 -1.16 28.97 15.04
N LEU A 119 -2.16 29.29 14.22
CA LEU A 119 -3.55 29.46 14.62
C LEU A 119 -4.40 28.38 13.94
N GLY A 120 -5.19 27.65 14.74
CA GLY A 120 -6.12 26.63 14.23
C GLY A 120 -5.46 25.43 13.56
N GLY A 121 -4.16 25.21 13.76
CA GLY A 121 -3.44 24.01 13.30
C GLY A 121 -3.64 22.84 14.27
N ALA A 122 -3.82 21.63 13.71
CA ALA A 122 -4.03 20.42 14.51
C ALA A 122 -2.86 20.13 15.47
N ARG A 123 -1.64 20.56 15.16
CA ARG A 123 -0.47 20.39 16.05
C ARG A 123 -0.62 21.10 17.39
N ALA A 124 -1.09 22.36 17.39
CA ALA A 124 -1.23 23.13 18.62
C ALA A 124 -2.26 22.46 19.54
N TRP A 125 -3.41 22.09 18.97
CA TRP A 125 -4.46 21.37 19.68
C TRP A 125 -3.97 20.02 20.24
N LEU A 126 -3.24 19.21 19.47
CA LEU A 126 -2.70 17.93 19.92
C LEU A 126 -1.68 18.10 21.06
N ARG A 127 -0.84 19.14 21.02
CA ARG A 127 0.13 19.40 22.10
C ARG A 127 -0.55 19.79 23.40
N GLU A 128 -1.67 20.50 23.32
CA GLU A 128 -2.44 20.95 24.47
C GLU A 128 -3.31 19.83 25.07
N ASN A 129 -3.90 18.97 24.23
CA ASN A 129 -4.91 17.99 24.66
C ASN A 129 -4.37 16.55 24.75
N THR A 130 -3.46 16.15 23.87
CA THR A 130 -2.94 14.77 23.77
C THR A 130 -1.44 14.71 23.44
N PRO A 131 -0.56 15.29 24.29
CA PRO A 131 0.86 15.47 23.97
C PRO A 131 1.59 14.15 23.69
N LEU A 132 1.23 13.05 24.36
CA LEU A 132 1.84 11.74 24.12
C LEU A 132 1.50 11.20 22.72
N VAL A 133 0.29 11.46 22.21
CA VAL A 133 -0.09 11.11 20.84
C VAL A 133 0.72 11.94 19.84
N HIS A 134 0.94 13.23 20.12
CA HIS A 134 1.83 14.04 19.27
C HIS A 134 3.26 13.48 19.24
N TYR A 135 3.90 13.29 20.40
CA TYR A 135 5.31 12.91 20.44
C TYR A 135 5.60 11.51 19.91
N ILE A 136 4.69 10.54 20.11
CA ILE A 136 4.94 9.17 19.66
C ILE A 136 4.39 8.96 18.25
N PHE A 137 3.13 9.30 18.02
CA PHE A 137 2.43 8.90 16.80
C PHE A 137 2.71 9.82 15.61
N MET A 138 2.72 11.14 15.84
CA MET A 138 3.00 12.09 14.76
C MET A 138 4.46 12.07 14.35
N GLU A 139 5.39 12.01 15.32
CA GLU A 139 6.81 11.89 15.00
C GLU A 139 7.08 10.56 14.27
N TYR A 140 6.51 9.45 14.74
CA TYR A 140 6.59 8.18 14.01
C TYR A 140 6.07 8.31 12.58
N HIS A 141 4.89 8.91 12.37
CA HIS A 141 4.31 9.10 11.04
C HIS A 141 5.24 9.95 10.16
N GLU A 142 5.65 11.12 10.65
CA GLU A 142 6.52 12.06 9.92
C GLU A 142 7.85 11.41 9.54
N PHE A 143 8.50 10.68 10.45
CA PHE A 143 9.79 10.06 10.17
C PHE A 143 9.69 8.83 9.27
N THR A 144 8.76 7.93 9.53
CA THR A 144 8.72 6.64 8.82
C THR A 144 8.32 6.77 7.36
N VAL A 145 7.38 7.66 7.03
CA VAL A 145 6.95 7.85 5.64
C VAL A 145 8.06 8.44 4.77
N LEU A 146 8.97 9.24 5.36
CA LEU A 146 10.11 9.82 4.64
C LEU A 146 11.10 8.77 4.17
N PHE A 147 11.22 7.63 4.86
CA PHE A 147 12.13 6.55 4.46
C PHE A 147 11.68 5.82 3.19
N THR A 148 10.41 5.93 2.80
CA THR A 148 9.90 5.25 1.60
C THR A 148 10.61 5.71 0.33
N PHE A 149 10.95 7.01 0.23
CA PHE A 149 11.59 7.56 -0.95
C PHE A 149 13.08 7.21 -1.08
N PRO A 150 13.99 7.49 -0.12
CA PRO A 150 15.40 7.15 -0.25
C PRO A 150 15.65 5.65 -0.37
N LEU A 151 14.89 4.81 0.35
CA LEU A 151 14.97 3.35 0.19
C LEU A 151 14.41 2.91 -1.18
N GLY A 152 13.33 3.53 -1.63
CA GLY A 152 12.79 3.33 -2.98
C GLY A 152 13.82 3.63 -4.06
N VAL A 153 14.45 4.81 -4.01
CA VAL A 153 15.52 5.23 -4.93
C VAL A 153 16.67 4.22 -4.92
N ALA A 154 17.14 3.81 -3.74
CA ALA A 154 18.21 2.83 -3.61
C ALA A 154 17.82 1.48 -4.25
N CYS A 155 16.63 0.96 -3.94
CA CYS A 155 16.14 -0.30 -4.52
C CYS A 155 15.93 -0.20 -6.04
N THR A 156 15.35 0.90 -6.53
CA THR A 156 15.22 1.18 -7.96
C THR A 156 16.59 1.15 -8.62
N TRP A 157 17.56 1.88 -8.07
CA TRP A 157 18.91 1.95 -8.63
C TRP A 157 19.58 0.58 -8.66
N ILE A 158 19.55 -0.19 -7.56
CA ILE A 158 20.17 -1.53 -7.51
C ILE A 158 19.54 -2.46 -8.54
N LEU A 159 18.20 -2.55 -8.58
CA LEU A 159 17.50 -3.45 -9.49
C LEU A 159 17.77 -3.11 -10.97
N TRP A 160 17.91 -1.83 -11.30
CA TRP A 160 18.21 -1.38 -12.65
C TRP A 160 19.70 -1.50 -13.00
N LYS A 161 20.60 -1.23 -12.04
CA LYS A 161 22.05 -1.32 -12.22
C LYS A 161 22.50 -2.75 -12.46
N TYR A 162 21.99 -3.70 -11.67
CA TYR A 162 22.33 -5.11 -11.83
C TYR A 162 21.51 -5.78 -12.93
N GLY A 163 20.26 -5.34 -13.17
CA GLY A 163 19.38 -6.00 -14.13
C GLY A 163 19.26 -7.49 -13.81
N ASP A 164 19.41 -8.35 -14.80
CA ASP A 164 19.29 -9.81 -14.63
C ASP A 164 20.48 -10.42 -13.86
N SER A 165 21.65 -9.77 -13.86
CA SER A 165 22.82 -10.25 -13.12
C SER A 165 22.59 -10.30 -11.62
N ILE A 166 21.58 -9.59 -11.08
CA ILE A 166 21.24 -9.66 -9.65
C ILE A 166 20.86 -11.07 -9.19
N LEU A 167 20.45 -11.94 -10.13
CA LEU A 167 20.07 -13.33 -9.87
C LEU A 167 21.27 -14.28 -9.79
N GLU A 168 22.46 -13.82 -10.19
CA GLU A 168 23.69 -14.60 -10.12
C GLU A 168 24.08 -14.91 -8.68
N LYS A 169 24.73 -16.06 -8.45
CA LYS A 169 25.04 -16.56 -7.11
C LYS A 169 25.88 -15.56 -6.29
N GLN A 170 26.81 -14.87 -6.94
CA GLN A 170 27.64 -13.82 -6.32
C GLN A 170 26.84 -12.62 -5.80
N ASN A 171 25.69 -12.31 -6.43
CA ASN A 171 24.88 -11.14 -6.12
C ASN A 171 23.74 -11.44 -5.13
N ARG A 172 23.67 -12.66 -4.57
CA ARG A 172 22.67 -13.04 -3.57
C ARG A 172 22.56 -12.06 -2.39
N PRO A 173 23.65 -11.57 -1.78
CA PRO A 173 23.54 -10.59 -0.70
C PRO A 173 22.88 -9.28 -1.15
N VAL A 174 23.18 -8.82 -2.38
CA VAL A 174 22.59 -7.63 -2.97
C VAL A 174 21.10 -7.83 -3.23
N LEU A 175 20.72 -8.99 -3.79
CA LEU A 175 19.32 -9.36 -4.00
C LEU A 175 18.55 -9.38 -2.67
N THR A 176 19.09 -10.06 -1.66
CA THR A 176 18.47 -10.17 -0.33
C THR A 176 18.32 -8.80 0.33
N ALA A 177 19.37 -7.97 0.33
CA ALA A 177 19.31 -6.62 0.88
C ALA A 177 18.27 -5.75 0.16
N THR A 178 18.21 -5.85 -1.17
CA THR A 178 17.20 -5.14 -1.98
C THR A 178 15.79 -5.57 -1.62
N CYS A 179 15.54 -6.88 -1.52
CA CYS A 179 14.23 -7.40 -1.12
C CYS A 179 13.85 -7.01 0.31
N LEU A 180 14.79 -7.00 1.26
CA LEU A 180 14.58 -6.47 2.61
C LEU A 180 14.20 -4.98 2.57
N GLY A 181 14.88 -4.19 1.75
CA GLY A 181 14.52 -2.79 1.49
C GLY A 181 13.09 -2.64 0.95
N LEU A 182 12.68 -3.48 0.00
CA LEU A 182 11.33 -3.49 -0.55
C LEU A 182 10.26 -3.86 0.49
N MET A 183 10.55 -4.81 1.37
CA MET A 183 9.64 -5.15 2.48
C MET A 183 9.59 -4.04 3.54
N ALA A 184 10.70 -3.35 3.79
CA ALA A 184 10.76 -2.21 4.70
C ALA A 184 9.94 -1.02 4.18
N ILE A 185 10.04 -0.66 2.89
CA ILE A 185 9.20 0.41 2.32
C ILE A 185 7.72 0.04 2.35
N MET A 186 7.36 -1.24 2.19
CA MET A 186 5.99 -1.72 2.38
C MET A 186 5.52 -1.53 3.81
N PHE A 187 6.34 -1.90 4.81
CA PHE A 187 6.02 -1.68 6.21
C PHE A 187 5.78 -0.18 6.50
N PHE A 188 6.68 0.70 6.05
CA PHE A 188 6.54 2.14 6.25
C PHE A 188 5.35 2.74 5.50
N ALA A 189 5.06 2.30 4.28
CA ALA A 189 3.91 2.78 3.51
C ALA A 189 2.57 2.39 4.18
N ILE A 190 2.42 1.12 4.58
CA ILE A 190 1.21 0.66 5.28
C ILE A 190 1.08 1.34 6.64
N GLY A 191 2.17 1.42 7.41
CA GLY A 191 2.21 2.12 8.69
C GLY A 191 1.85 3.61 8.52
N GLY A 192 2.36 4.25 7.47
CA GLY A 192 2.04 5.62 7.08
C GLY A 192 0.56 5.83 6.74
N LEU A 193 -0.05 4.93 5.97
CA LEU A 193 -1.47 4.99 5.67
C LEU A 193 -2.33 4.90 6.94
N VAL A 194 -2.06 3.89 7.78
CA VAL A 194 -2.81 3.67 9.02
C VAL A 194 -2.67 4.86 9.96
N SER A 195 -1.45 5.38 10.11
CA SER A 195 -1.23 6.54 10.95
C SER A 195 -1.86 7.81 10.37
N GLY A 196 -1.68 8.09 9.07
CA GLY A 196 -2.25 9.27 8.41
C GLY A 196 -3.78 9.34 8.45
N LEU A 197 -4.47 8.21 8.29
CA LEU A 197 -5.93 8.14 8.42
C LEU A 197 -6.42 8.53 9.83
N ASN A 198 -5.65 8.21 10.87
CA ASN A 198 -5.98 8.61 12.24
C ASN A 198 -5.70 10.11 12.45
N VAL A 199 -4.60 10.64 11.91
CA VAL A 199 -4.27 12.07 11.99
C VAL A 199 -5.32 12.93 11.30
N ALA A 200 -5.80 12.53 10.12
CA ALA A 200 -6.83 13.26 9.38
C ALA A 200 -8.15 13.40 10.16
N ARG A 201 -8.42 12.54 11.15
CA ARG A 201 -9.61 12.60 12.02
C ARG A 201 -9.41 13.47 13.26
N MET A 202 -8.16 13.83 13.59
CA MET A 202 -7.84 14.62 14.77
C MET A 202 -7.91 16.12 14.44
N HIS A 203 -8.98 16.76 14.92
CA HIS A 203 -9.21 18.21 14.92
C HIS A 203 -8.82 18.95 13.63
N THR A 204 -9.73 18.93 12.64
CA THR A 204 -9.74 19.76 11.40
C THR A 204 -8.36 20.17 10.89
N LEU A 205 -7.68 19.23 10.24
CA LEU A 205 -6.80 19.56 9.12
C LEU A 205 -7.60 20.23 8.00
#